data_AF-A0A7M4F2F3-F1
#
_entry.id   AF-A0A7M4F2F3-F1
#
_cell.length_a   1.000
_cell.length_b   1.000
_cell.length_c   1.000
_cell.angle_alpha   90.00
_cell.angle_beta   90.00
_cell.angle_gamma   90.00
#
_symmetry.space_group_name_H-M   'P 1'
#
loop_
_entity.id
_entity.type
_entity.pdbx_description
1 polymer ?
#
loop_
_entity_poly.entity_id
_entity_poly.type
_entity_poly.pdbx_seq_one_letter_code
_entity_poly.pdbx_strand_id
1 'polypeptide(L)'
;MENFIFETEVYSWFFLFEGGELFTWGNNSHGQLGSGSQITFLKMPQLVKDLQGIPVAQIAAGGAHCLVLSLSGAVYSWGKNSFGQLGLGHTKGIFDACEQNTEVEVGMQVVCW
;
A
#
# COMPACT_ATOMS: atom_id res chain seq x y z
N MET A 1 19.32 -0.38 1.34
CA MET A 1 18.26 0.26 0.52
C MET A 1 18.03 1.62 1.11
N GLU A 2 17.91 2.68 0.32
CA GLU A 2 17.70 4.02 0.88
C GLU A 2 16.31 4.14 1.52
N ASN A 3 16.20 4.96 2.56
CA ASN A 3 14.91 5.27 3.17
C ASN A 3 14.16 6.24 2.25
N PHE A 4 12.91 5.92 1.89
CA PHE A 4 12.11 6.77 1.01
C PHE A 4 10.85 7.25 1.73
N ILE A 5 10.62 8.57 1.73
CA ILE A 5 9.35 9.19 2.08
C ILE A 5 8.69 9.62 0.77
N PHE A 6 7.41 9.29 0.59
CA PHE A 6 6.61 9.85 -0.49
C PHE A 6 5.23 10.28 0.00
N GLU A 7 4.71 11.33 -0.63
CA GLU A 7 3.39 11.92 -0.39
C GLU A 7 2.47 11.58 -1.56
N THR A 8 1.21 11.25 -1.25
CA THR A 8 0.17 11.04 -2.25
C THR A 8 -0.65 12.30 -2.47
N GLU A 9 -1.40 12.33 -3.56
CA GLU A 9 -2.26 13.46 -3.94
C GLU A 9 -3.36 13.81 -2.90
N VAL A 10 -3.58 12.98 -1.87
CA VAL A 10 -4.63 13.17 -0.86
C VAL A 10 -4.09 13.38 0.55
N TYR A 11 -2.84 13.83 0.70
CA TYR A 11 -2.19 14.07 1.99
C TYR A 11 -2.04 12.80 2.82
N SER A 12 -1.66 11.70 2.17
CA SER A 12 -1.18 10.49 2.83
C SER A 12 0.32 10.38 2.59
N TRP A 13 1.06 9.98 3.61
CA TRP A 13 2.50 9.78 3.53
C TRP A 13 2.85 8.34 3.86
N PHE A 14 3.94 7.92 3.25
CA PHE A 14 4.46 6.57 3.35
C PHE A 14 5.96 6.65 3.55
N PHE A 15 6.46 5.74 4.37
CA PHE A 15 7.87 5.61 4.65
C PHE A 15 8.26 4.14 4.56
N LEU A 16 9.16 3.84 3.62
CA LEU A 16 9.78 2.52 3.52
C LEU A 16 11.14 2.58 4.22
N PHE A 17 11.27 1.83 5.31
CA PHE A 17 12.49 1.72 6.08
C PHE A 17 13.44 0.69 5.44
N GLU A 18 14.76 0.83 5.68
CA GLU A 18 15.79 -0.06 5.11
C GLU A 18 15.56 -1.57 5.44
N GLY A 19 14.86 -1.88 6.52
CA GLY A 19 14.44 -3.24 6.89
C GLY A 19 13.27 -3.82 6.08
N GLY A 20 12.73 -3.08 5.11
CA GLY A 20 11.54 -3.45 4.34
C GLY A 20 10.21 -3.15 5.04
N GLU A 21 10.26 -2.47 6.19
CA GLU A 21 9.07 -2.10 6.97
C GLU A 21 8.39 -0.86 6.36
N LEU A 22 7.07 -0.95 6.18
CA LEU A 22 6.26 0.14 5.63
C LEU A 22 5.46 0.85 6.73
N PHE A 23 5.67 2.14 6.87
CA PHE A 23 4.90 3.02 7.76
C PHE A 23 4.03 3.98 6.95
N THR A 24 2.83 4.26 7.44
CA THR A 24 1.85 5.13 6.78
C THR A 24 1.22 6.11 7.77
N TRP A 25 0.91 7.32 7.32
CA TRP A 25 0.16 8.33 8.09
C TRP A 25 -0.55 9.33 7.17
N GLY A 26 -1.37 10.21 7.74
CA GLY A 26 -2.15 11.20 7.00
C GLY A 26 -3.59 10.76 6.74
N ASN A 27 -4.13 11.09 5.57
CA ASN A 27 -5.51 10.80 5.21
C ASN A 27 -5.76 9.30 5.04
N ASN A 28 -6.87 8.82 5.60
CA ASN A 28 -7.31 7.42 5.53
C ASN A 28 -8.82 7.28 5.27
N SER A 29 -9.44 8.31 4.67
CA SER A 29 -10.89 8.36 4.43
C SER A 29 -11.41 7.22 3.54
N HIS A 30 -10.51 6.57 2.78
CA HIS A 30 -10.81 5.46 1.88
C HIS A 30 -9.98 4.20 2.18
N GLY A 31 -9.30 4.15 3.33
CA GLY A 31 -8.44 3.03 3.68
C GLY A 31 -7.06 3.04 3.00
N GLN A 32 -6.67 4.15 2.38
CA GLN A 32 -5.43 4.25 1.60
C GLN A 32 -4.15 4.08 2.44
N LEU A 33 -4.23 4.08 3.77
CA LEU A 33 -3.07 3.80 4.63
C LEU A 33 -2.80 2.30 4.84
N GLY A 34 -3.75 1.41 4.51
CA GLY A 34 -3.54 -0.04 4.61
C GLY A 34 -3.39 -0.55 6.04
N SER A 35 -3.81 0.22 7.03
CA SER A 35 -3.56 -0.06 8.46
C SER A 35 -4.66 -0.89 9.13
N GLY A 36 -5.71 -1.27 8.41
CA GLY A 36 -6.94 -1.88 8.94
C GLY A 36 -7.82 -0.94 9.75
N SER A 37 -7.32 0.25 10.04
CA SER A 37 -8.01 1.25 10.86
C SER A 37 -9.09 1.96 10.07
N GLN A 38 -10.27 2.13 10.67
CA GLN A 38 -11.33 3.00 10.13
C GLN A 38 -11.17 4.47 10.57
N ILE A 39 -10.10 4.79 11.32
CA ILE A 39 -9.77 6.17 11.68
C ILE A 39 -9.43 6.93 10.39
N THR A 40 -10.11 8.04 10.13
CA THR A 40 -10.03 8.78 8.86
C THR A 40 -8.76 9.62 8.69
N PHE A 41 -8.01 9.87 9.77
CA PHE A 41 -6.74 10.58 9.71
C PHE A 41 -5.77 10.10 10.80
N LEU A 42 -4.56 9.70 10.43
CA LEU A 42 -3.48 9.32 11.35
C LEU A 42 -2.45 10.43 11.45
N LYS A 43 -2.22 10.93 12.65
CA LYS A 43 -1.27 12.04 12.90
C LYS A 43 0.18 11.60 12.99
N MET A 44 0.42 10.32 13.26
CA MET A 44 1.75 9.75 13.47
C MET A 44 1.94 8.55 12.57
N PRO A 45 3.18 8.27 12.09
CA PRO A 45 3.51 7.08 11.34
C PRO A 45 3.07 5.81 12.07
N GLN A 46 2.36 4.93 11.37
CA GLN A 46 1.93 3.63 11.86
C GLN A 46 2.42 2.53 10.93
N LEU A 47 2.93 1.44 11.50
CA LEU A 47 3.32 0.25 10.74
C LEU A 47 2.10 -0.39 10.06
N VAL A 48 2.25 -0.74 8.78
CA VAL A 48 1.32 -1.59 8.03
C VAL A 48 1.54 -3.03 8.47
N LYS A 49 0.75 -3.47 9.46
CA LYS A 49 0.97 -4.75 10.16
C LYS A 49 0.90 -5.97 9.23
N ASP A 50 0.04 -5.92 8.22
CA ASP A 50 -0.12 -7.01 7.26
C ASP A 50 1.13 -7.25 6.41
N LEU A 51 2.03 -6.26 6.32
CA LEU A 51 3.31 -6.36 5.61
C LEU A 51 4.49 -6.60 6.56
N GLN A 52 4.24 -6.79 7.86
CA GLN A 52 5.30 -7.00 8.83
C GLN A 52 6.06 -8.30 8.51
N GLY A 53 7.38 -8.19 8.33
CA GLY A 53 8.24 -9.32 7.96
C GLY A 53 8.21 -9.69 6.48
N ILE A 54 7.48 -8.94 5.65
CA ILE A 54 7.50 -9.06 4.19
C ILE A 54 8.41 -7.96 3.64
N PRO A 55 9.59 -8.29 3.08
CA PRO A 55 10.50 -7.29 2.55
C PRO A 55 9.88 -6.59 1.32
N VAL A 56 9.55 -5.31 1.46
CA VAL A 56 8.99 -4.50 0.38
C VAL A 56 10.10 -4.04 -0.57
N ALA A 57 9.88 -4.25 -1.87
CA ALA A 57 10.78 -3.83 -2.95
C ALA A 57 10.36 -2.49 -3.56
N GLN A 58 9.05 -2.33 -3.78
CA GLN A 58 8.48 -1.14 -4.41
C GLN A 58 7.09 -0.87 -3.87
N ILE A 59 6.71 0.40 -3.90
CA ILE A 59 5.38 0.87 -3.59
C ILE A 59 4.94 1.90 -4.62
N ALA A 60 3.66 1.85 -4.98
CA ALA A 60 2.99 2.85 -5.76
C ALA A 60 1.68 3.23 -5.06
N ALA A 61 1.34 4.51 -5.11
CA ALA A 61 0.10 5.01 -4.55
C ALA A 61 -0.59 5.92 -5.58
N GLY A 62 -1.88 5.66 -5.82
CA GLY A 62 -2.75 6.54 -6.58
C GLY A 62 -3.54 7.45 -5.66
N GLY A 63 -4.58 8.10 -6.19
CA GLY A 63 -5.36 9.08 -5.42
C GLY A 63 -5.98 8.56 -4.12
N ALA A 64 -6.30 7.27 -4.00
CA ALA A 64 -6.86 6.71 -2.76
C ALA A 64 -6.64 5.19 -2.62
N HIS A 65 -5.68 4.63 -3.34
CA HIS A 65 -5.35 3.20 -3.33
C HIS A 65 -3.84 3.02 -3.43
N CYS A 66 -3.33 1.89 -2.96
CA CYS A 66 -1.91 1.60 -3.00
C CYS A 66 -1.65 0.17 -3.47
N LEU A 67 -0.47 -0.02 -4.05
CA LEU A 67 0.09 -1.27 -4.51
C LEU A 67 1.51 -1.41 -3.95
N VAL A 68 1.84 -2.60 -3.47
CA VAL A 68 3.17 -2.97 -2.97
C VAL A 68 3.64 -4.21 -3.70
N LEU A 69 4.90 -4.20 -4.10
CA LEU A 69 5.62 -5.37 -4.59
C LEU A 69 6.64 -5.79 -3.53
N SER A 70 6.58 -7.04 -3.08
CA SER A 70 7.60 -7.62 -2.22
C SER A 70 8.82 -8.09 -3.01
N LEU A 71 9.95 -8.29 -2.33
CA LEU A 71 11.15 -8.89 -2.94
C LEU A 71 10.94 -10.33 -3.40
N SER A 72 9.91 -11.01 -2.89
CA SER A 72 9.53 -12.37 -3.34
C SER A 72 8.62 -12.36 -4.57
N GLY A 73 8.24 -11.19 -5.08
CA GLY A 73 7.33 -11.05 -6.22
C GLY A 73 5.83 -11.07 -5.84
N ALA A 74 5.49 -11.08 -4.56
CA ALA A 74 4.09 -10.99 -4.12
C ALA A 74 3.60 -9.54 -4.23
N VAL A 75 2.35 -9.36 -4.66
CA VAL A 75 1.72 -8.04 -4.77
C VAL A 75 0.66 -7.89 -3.71
N TYR A 76 0.66 -6.75 -3.04
CA TYR A 76 -0.37 -6.37 -2.07
C TYR A 76 -1.07 -5.12 -2.56
N SER A 77 -2.37 -5.00 -2.31
CA SER A 77 -3.10 -3.79 -2.61
C SER A 77 -4.14 -3.47 -1.53
N TRP A 78 -4.50 -2.19 -1.41
CA TRP A 78 -5.54 -1.72 -0.48
C TRP A 78 -6.08 -0.33 -0.87
N GLY A 79 -7.15 0.07 -0.20
CA GLY A 79 -7.80 1.38 -0.33
C GLY A 79 -9.05 1.35 -1.21
N LYS A 80 -9.28 2.46 -1.91
CA LYS A 80 -10.44 2.67 -2.80
C LYS A 80 -10.40 1.69 -3.98
N ASN A 81 -11.53 1.02 -4.20
CA ASN A 81 -11.65 0.00 -5.24
C ASN A 81 -12.89 0.16 -6.15
N SER A 82 -13.47 1.36 -6.22
CA SER A 82 -14.72 1.62 -6.95
C SER A 82 -14.70 1.21 -8.43
N PHE A 83 -13.51 1.06 -9.03
CA PHE A 83 -13.31 0.67 -10.42
C PHE A 83 -12.54 -0.65 -10.58
N GLY A 84 -12.32 -1.40 -9.50
CA GLY A 84 -11.52 -2.62 -9.54
C GLY A 84 -10.01 -2.37 -9.53
N GLN A 85 -9.56 -1.20 -9.05
CA GLN A 85 -8.13 -0.82 -9.01
C GLN A 85 -7.26 -1.81 -8.24
N LEU A 86 -7.86 -2.56 -7.31
CA LEU A 86 -7.13 -3.49 -6.45
C LEU A 86 -6.88 -4.85 -7.10
N GLY A 87 -7.55 -5.20 -8.21
CA GLY A 87 -7.34 -6.50 -8.88
C GLY A 87 -7.97 -7.71 -8.19
N LEU A 88 -8.74 -7.51 -7.11
CA LEU A 88 -9.34 -8.56 -6.27
C LEU A 88 -10.56 -9.30 -6.88
N GLY A 89 -10.87 -9.06 -8.16
CA GLY A 89 -12.06 -9.63 -8.81
C GLY A 89 -13.41 -9.04 -8.35
N HIS A 90 -13.38 -7.95 -7.56
CA HIS A 90 -14.56 -7.21 -7.11
C HIS A 90 -14.25 -5.71 -6.94
N THR A 91 -15.26 -4.89 -6.70
CA THR A 91 -15.14 -3.41 -6.56
C THR A 91 -15.27 -2.89 -5.13
N LYS A 92 -15.23 -3.77 -4.13
CA LYS A 92 -15.24 -3.40 -2.71
C LYS A 92 -13.86 -2.92 -2.27
N GLY A 93 -13.78 -1.73 -1.67
CA GLY A 93 -12.57 -1.20 -1.06
C GLY A 93 -12.23 -1.91 0.26
N ILE A 94 -10.95 -1.91 0.61
CA ILE A 94 -10.42 -2.58 1.81
C ILE A 94 -9.46 -1.64 2.55
N PHE A 95 -9.40 -1.79 3.88
CA PHE A 95 -8.56 -0.96 4.75
C PHE A 95 -7.26 -1.66 5.16
N ASP A 96 -7.19 -2.97 4.93
CA ASP A 96 -6.08 -3.87 5.23
C ASP A 96 -5.33 -4.21 3.94
N ALA A 97 -4.03 -4.49 4.02
CA ALA A 97 -3.27 -4.89 2.85
C ALA A 97 -3.62 -6.33 2.46
N CYS A 98 -4.03 -6.55 1.21
CA CYS A 98 -4.43 -7.86 0.73
C CYS A 98 -3.53 -8.33 -0.41
N GLU A 99 -2.97 -9.54 -0.26
CA GLU A 99 -2.20 -10.20 -1.30
C GLU A 99 -3.07 -10.50 -2.53
N GLN A 100 -2.51 -10.23 -3.70
CA GLN A 100 -3.14 -10.50 -4.98
C GLN A 100 -2.72 -11.89 -5.47
N ASN A 101 -3.68 -12.66 -5.98
CA ASN A 101 -3.39 -13.91 -6.70
C ASN A 101 -2.88 -13.57 -8.11
N THR A 102 -1.65 -13.04 -8.21
CA THR A 102 -1.03 -12.66 -9.47
C THR A 102 0.40 -13.13 -9.50
N GLU A 103 0.77 -13.83 -10.56
CA GLU A 103 2.17 -14.17 -10.86
C GLU A 103 2.84 -12.92 -11.44
N VAL A 104 3.85 -12.40 -10.72
CA VAL A 104 4.64 -11.27 -11.19
C VAL A 104 5.95 -11.78 -11.75
N GLU A 105 6.26 -11.42 -13.00
CA GLU A 105 7.54 -11.76 -13.61
C GLU A 105 8.68 -10.90 -13.02
N VAL A 106 9.89 -11.46 -13.02
CA VAL A 106 11.10 -10.75 -12.58
C VAL A 106 11.32 -9.51 -13.43
N GLY A 107 11.41 -8.34 -12.78
CA GLY A 107 11.64 -7.05 -13.45
C GLY A 107 10.39 -6.19 -13.63
N MET A 108 9.21 -6.64 -13.21
CA MET A 108 8.00 -5.82 -13.18
C MET A 108 8.07 -4.72 -12.10
N GLN A 109 7.38 -3.61 -12.37
CA GLN A 109 7.19 -2.48 -11.46
C GLN A 109 5.71 -2.30 -11.14
N VAL A 110 5.40 -1.94 -9.89
CA VAL A 110 4.04 -1.50 -9.52
C VAL A 110 3.86 -0.02 -9.84
N VAL A 111 2.75 0.35 -10.49
CA VAL A 111 2.39 1.74 -10.82
C VAL A 111 0.91 1.98 -10.54
N CYS A 112 0.59 3.20 -10.12
CA CYS A 112 -0.78 3.67 -9.91
C CYS A 112 -1.06 4.85 -10.84
N TRP A 113 -2.30 4.95 -11.30
CA TRP A 113 -2.82 6.08 -12.08
C TRP A 113 -3.85 6.88 -11.26
#